data_AF-A0A955R527-F1
#
_entry.id   AF-A0A955R527-F1
#
_cell.length_a   1.000
_cell.length_b   1.000
_cell.length_c   1.000
_cell.angle_alpha   90.00
_cell.angle_beta   90.00
_cell.angle_gamma   90.00
#
_symmetry.space_group_name_H-M   'P 1'
#
loop_
_entity.id
_entity.type
_entity.pdbx_description
1 polymer ?
#
loop_
_entity_poly.entity_id
_entity_poly.type
_entity_poly.pdbx_seq_one_letter_code
_entity_poly.pdbx_strand_id
1 'polypeptide(L)'
;MTERSSLMGCMSMVLPFTATFGALGIGVVLGGTAVWIARPTTVEVLRNVSLAELQTACEPVVADQKTQLAKVKDELSALKEEVARKEAEVASLRGAAERQGSRPTSSDGRNYAGELQAAKEALAEAKLKIQMLEEVRDELVEQLTRTQERLQVVETDLQEQVAISGILRDENGRLHDELVVQMWYGFVTTTQLDICERGGRKKTEDCRMSVVGEISSIKREFVHCVHSGQATPSAHELQKGEKLPLYARMMNQDDKHLQSWYIQLCDPTLPEREDER
;
A
#
# COMPACT_ATOMS: atom_id res chain seq x y z
N MET A 1 27.80 -24.87 3.03
CA MET A 1 26.78 -25.37 2.10
C MET A 1 25.46 -24.75 2.54
N THR A 2 25.22 -23.46 2.29
CA THR A 2 24.53 -22.87 1.12
C THR A 2 23.19 -23.52 0.80
N GLU A 3 22.14 -23.08 1.48
CA GLU A 3 20.79 -23.06 0.93
C GLU A 3 20.45 -21.61 0.53
N ARG A 4 20.41 -21.42 -0.79
CA ARG A 4 19.77 -20.32 -1.50
C ARG A 4 18.40 -20.80 -1.97
N SER A 5 17.52 -19.84 -2.27
CA SER A 5 16.24 -19.97 -3.01
C SER A 5 15.07 -20.29 -2.07
N SER A 6 13.96 -19.55 -2.00
CA SER A 6 13.23 -18.88 -3.09
C SER A 6 12.36 -17.76 -2.49
N LEU A 7 12.69 -16.50 -2.77
CA LEU A 7 11.81 -15.34 -2.60
C LEU A 7 11.73 -14.68 -3.97
N MET A 8 10.94 -15.30 -4.84
CA MET A 8 10.76 -14.90 -6.22
C MET A 8 9.26 -14.84 -6.50
N GLY A 9 8.76 -13.62 -6.74
CA GLY A 9 7.56 -13.41 -7.55
C GLY A 9 6.34 -12.80 -6.86
N CYS A 10 6.36 -11.51 -6.53
CA CYS A 10 5.11 -10.71 -6.42
C CYS A 10 5.16 -9.33 -7.12
N MET A 11 6.28 -8.91 -7.72
CA MET A 11 6.37 -7.59 -8.37
C MET A 11 6.43 -7.68 -9.89
N SER A 12 5.30 -8.03 -10.50
CA SER A 12 4.97 -7.63 -11.88
C SER A 12 3.48 -7.86 -12.15
N MET A 13 2.62 -7.05 -11.54
CA MET A 13 1.27 -6.80 -12.05
C MET A 13 1.05 -5.29 -12.16
N VAL A 14 1.87 -4.64 -13.00
CA VAL A 14 1.43 -3.41 -13.67
C VAL A 14 0.38 -3.86 -14.67
N LEU A 15 -0.88 -3.73 -14.26
CA LEU A 15 -2.09 -3.99 -15.01
C LEU A 15 -2.04 -3.27 -16.38
N PRO A 16 -2.04 -3.98 -17.53
CA PRO A 16 -2.32 -3.38 -18.82
C PRO A 16 -3.85 -3.30 -18.97
N PHE A 17 -4.51 -2.39 -18.24
CA PHE A 17 -5.97 -2.22 -18.31
C PHE A 17 -6.41 -0.90 -18.94
N THR A 18 -5.50 -0.19 -19.61
CA THR A 18 -5.81 1.03 -20.36
C THR A 18 -5.46 0.88 -21.83
N ALA A 19 -6.18 0.01 -22.55
CA ALA A 19 -6.49 0.19 -23.99
C ALA A 19 -7.08 -1.08 -24.61
N THR A 20 -8.39 -1.37 -24.45
CA THR A 20 -9.05 -2.29 -25.40
C THR A 20 -10.58 -2.27 -25.51
N PHE A 21 -11.32 -1.28 -24.99
CA PHE A 21 -12.80 -1.25 -25.20
C PHE A 21 -13.34 0.11 -25.61
N GLY A 22 -12.64 0.76 -26.54
CA GLY A 22 -13.11 1.96 -27.23
C GLY A 22 -13.02 1.83 -28.75
N ALA A 23 -13.46 0.72 -29.34
CA ALA A 23 -13.48 0.56 -30.79
C ALA A 23 -14.47 -0.53 -31.26
N LEU A 24 -15.76 -0.29 -31.09
CA LEU A 24 -16.77 -0.78 -32.05
C LEU A 24 -17.36 0.42 -32.77
N GLY A 25 -16.52 0.96 -33.67
CA GLY A 25 -16.81 2.13 -34.48
C GLY A 25 -15.70 2.30 -35.52
N ILE A 26 -15.65 1.40 -36.51
CA ILE A 26 -15.15 1.60 -37.88
C ILE A 26 -13.80 2.33 -38.04
N GLY A 27 -12.76 1.61 -38.49
CA GLY A 27 -11.75 2.20 -39.39
C GLY A 27 -10.28 2.08 -38.97
N VAL A 28 -9.55 1.25 -39.70
CA VAL A 28 -8.08 1.19 -39.86
C VAL A 28 -7.44 2.58 -39.91
N VAL A 29 -6.27 2.80 -39.26
CA VAL A 29 -5.08 3.53 -39.78
C VAL A 29 -4.01 3.72 -38.68
N LEU A 30 -2.79 3.25 -39.00
CA LEU A 30 -1.45 3.58 -38.46
C LEU A 30 -0.96 2.93 -37.17
N GLY A 31 -0.07 1.96 -37.37
CA GLY A 31 0.91 1.53 -36.39
C GLY A 31 1.89 2.65 -36.03
N GLY A 32 2.11 2.81 -34.73
CA GLY A 32 3.13 3.65 -34.14
C GLY A 32 3.81 2.85 -33.03
N THR A 33 5.11 2.61 -33.21
CA THR A 33 6.00 1.97 -32.25
C THR A 33 6.04 2.74 -30.94
N ALA A 34 5.44 2.20 -29.87
CA ALA A 34 5.67 2.68 -28.52
C ALA A 34 6.98 2.08 -27.99
N VAL A 35 8.06 2.86 -28.10
CA VAL A 35 9.31 2.64 -27.37
C VAL A 35 9.03 2.86 -25.88
N TRP A 36 8.99 1.78 -25.10
CA TRP A 36 8.94 1.88 -23.65
C TRP A 36 10.32 2.22 -23.11
N ILE A 37 10.52 3.49 -22.76
CA ILE A 37 11.63 3.94 -21.92
C ILE A 37 11.31 3.49 -20.48
N ALA A 38 11.91 2.38 -20.06
CA ALA A 38 11.95 1.98 -18.67
C ALA A 38 12.81 3.00 -17.89
N ARG A 39 12.16 3.97 -17.25
CA ARG A 39 12.80 4.73 -16.16
C ARG A 39 12.89 3.79 -14.96
N PRO A 40 14.06 3.64 -14.32
CA PRO A 40 14.14 2.95 -13.05
C PRO A 40 13.42 3.80 -12.00
N THR A 41 12.20 3.39 -11.63
CA THR A 41 11.57 3.87 -10.40
C THR A 41 12.41 3.35 -9.25
N THR A 42 13.08 4.27 -8.56
CA THR A 42 13.56 4.05 -7.20
C THR A 42 12.39 3.48 -6.39
N VAL A 43 12.54 2.23 -5.96
CA VAL A 43 11.59 1.58 -5.06
C VAL A 43 11.77 2.28 -3.72
N GLU A 44 11.04 3.38 -3.52
CA GLU A 44 10.82 3.92 -2.19
C GLU A 44 10.10 2.83 -1.40
N VAL A 45 10.82 2.33 -0.38
CA VAL A 45 10.37 1.33 0.56
C VAL A 45 8.98 1.70 1.07
N LEU A 46 8.04 0.76 0.89
CA LEU A 46 6.73 0.62 1.53
C LEU A 46 6.34 1.78 2.46
N ARG A 47 5.85 2.88 1.90
CA ARG A 47 4.89 3.69 2.64
C ARG A 47 3.68 2.80 2.85
N ASN A 48 3.24 2.69 4.11
CA ASN A 48 1.99 2.05 4.47
C ASN A 48 0.85 2.77 3.75
N VAL A 49 0.53 2.34 2.52
CA VAL A 49 -0.60 2.88 1.77
C VAL A 49 -1.82 2.54 2.60
N SER A 50 -2.44 3.58 3.15
CA SER A 50 -3.61 3.39 3.98
C SER A 50 -4.75 2.86 3.11
N LEU A 51 -5.64 2.08 3.71
CA LEU A 51 -6.83 1.56 3.03
C LEU A 51 -7.65 2.70 2.37
N ALA A 52 -7.65 3.89 2.99
CA ALA A 52 -8.26 5.09 2.46
C ALA A 52 -7.62 5.58 1.14
N GLU A 53 -6.28 5.53 1.02
CA GLU A 53 -5.58 5.89 -0.22
C GLU A 53 -5.84 4.87 -1.32
N LEU A 54 -5.88 3.58 -0.98
CA LEU A 54 -6.20 2.52 -1.93
C LEU A 54 -7.64 2.67 -2.46
N GLN A 55 -8.58 2.98 -1.59
CA GLN A 55 -9.98 3.22 -1.95
C GLN A 55 -10.12 4.47 -2.84
N THR A 56 -9.42 5.56 -2.51
CA THR A 56 -9.39 6.78 -3.32
C THR A 56 -8.80 6.54 -4.71
N ALA A 57 -7.77 5.70 -4.82
CA ALA A 57 -7.15 5.35 -6.10
C ALA A 57 -8.07 4.47 -6.98
N CYS A 58 -8.86 3.59 -6.36
CA CYS A 58 -9.76 2.67 -7.06
C CYS A 58 -11.13 3.29 -7.41
N GLU A 59 -11.55 4.33 -6.68
CA GLU A 59 -12.84 5.01 -6.88
C GLU A 59 -13.11 5.45 -8.33
N PRO A 60 -12.20 6.10 -9.08
CA PRO A 60 -12.48 6.54 -10.44
C PRO A 60 -12.72 5.37 -11.41
N VAL A 61 -12.03 4.24 -11.23
CA VAL A 61 -12.18 3.06 -12.09
C VAL A 61 -13.54 2.40 -11.85
N VAL A 62 -13.92 2.23 -10.58
CA VAL A 62 -15.23 1.67 -10.22
C VAL A 62 -16.36 2.60 -10.64
N ALA A 63 -16.18 3.92 -10.51
CA ALA A 63 -17.16 4.92 -10.94
C ALA A 63 -17.37 4.91 -12.46
N ASP A 64 -16.30 4.79 -13.25
CA ASP A 64 -16.39 4.70 -14.71
C ASP A 64 -17.15 3.43 -15.14
N GLN A 65 -16.80 2.26 -14.59
CA GLN A 65 -17.50 1.01 -14.89
C GLN A 65 -19.00 1.05 -14.51
N LYS A 66 -19.34 1.66 -13.35
CA LYS A 66 -20.74 1.87 -12.95
C LYS A 66 -21.47 2.79 -13.92
N THR A 67 -20.81 3.84 -14.41
CA THR A 67 -21.38 4.80 -15.38
C THR A 67 -21.62 4.12 -16.73
N GLN A 68 -20.67 3.31 -17.21
CA GLN A 68 -20.83 2.53 -18.42
C GLN A 68 -21.98 1.52 -18.29
N LEU A 69 -22.08 0.82 -17.16
CA LEU A 69 -23.18 -0.12 -16.90
C LEU A 69 -24.55 0.60 -16.88
N ALA A 70 -24.63 1.79 -16.28
CA ALA A 70 -25.84 2.59 -16.28
C ALA A 70 -26.23 3.00 -17.71
N LYS A 71 -25.27 3.48 -18.51
CA LYS A 71 -25.50 3.85 -19.91
C LYS A 71 -25.99 2.66 -20.75
N VAL A 72 -25.39 1.48 -20.60
CA VAL A 72 -25.83 0.27 -21.31
C VAL A 72 -27.25 -0.12 -20.89
N LYS A 73 -27.60 -0.02 -19.60
CA LYS A 73 -28.97 -0.27 -19.13
C LYS A 73 -29.98 0.71 -19.73
N ASP A 74 -29.62 1.98 -19.81
CA ASP A 74 -30.48 3.01 -20.40
C ASP A 74 -30.70 2.76 -21.89
N GLU A 75 -29.63 2.49 -22.66
CA GLU A 75 -29.72 2.14 -24.08
C GLU A 75 -30.57 0.88 -24.31
N LEU A 76 -30.39 -0.14 -23.48
CA LEU A 76 -31.12 -1.40 -23.56
C LEU A 76 -32.62 -1.19 -23.27
N SER A 77 -32.97 -0.35 -22.29
CA SER A 77 -34.38 0.00 -22.03
C SER A 77 -35.02 0.78 -23.18
N ALA A 78 -34.32 1.77 -23.74
CA ALA A 78 -34.78 2.53 -24.90
C ALA A 78 -34.98 1.63 -26.14
N LEU A 79 -34.04 0.71 -26.41
CA LEU A 79 -34.17 -0.24 -27.51
C LEU A 79 -35.34 -1.22 -27.30
N LYS A 80 -35.59 -1.67 -26.06
CA LYS A 80 -36.74 -2.54 -25.76
C LYS A 80 -38.06 -1.84 -26.05
N GLU A 81 -38.18 -0.56 -25.74
CA GLU A 81 -39.35 0.26 -26.10
C GLU A 81 -39.48 0.45 -27.62
N GLU A 82 -38.37 0.69 -28.32
CA GLU A 82 -38.35 0.82 -29.78
C GLU A 82 -38.79 -0.48 -30.47
N VAL A 83 -38.27 -1.63 -30.02
CA VAL A 83 -38.69 -2.95 -30.53
C VAL A 83 -40.18 -3.18 -30.29
N ALA A 84 -40.69 -2.89 -29.10
CA ALA A 84 -42.13 -3.01 -28.81
C ALA A 84 -42.99 -2.13 -29.73
N ARG A 85 -42.54 -0.90 -30.02
CA ARG A 85 -43.20 0.02 -30.95
C ARG A 85 -43.19 -0.50 -32.39
N LYS A 86 -42.04 -1.01 -32.85
CA LYS A 86 -41.87 -1.59 -34.18
C LYS A 86 -42.66 -2.90 -34.36
N GLU A 87 -42.76 -3.71 -33.31
CA GLU A 87 -43.61 -4.90 -33.30
C GLU A 87 -45.10 -4.53 -33.47
N ALA A 88 -45.56 -3.49 -32.78
CA ALA A 88 -46.92 -2.98 -32.94
C ALA A 88 -47.17 -2.40 -34.36
N GLU A 89 -46.20 -1.69 -34.93
CA GLU A 89 -46.26 -1.17 -36.30
C GLU A 89 -46.35 -2.32 -37.33
N VAL A 90 -45.48 -3.33 -37.22
CA VAL A 90 -45.50 -4.53 -38.08
C VAL A 90 -46.84 -5.26 -37.94
N ALA A 91 -47.39 -5.39 -36.73
CA ALA A 91 -48.70 -6.01 -36.52
C ALA A 91 -49.83 -5.21 -37.19
N SER A 92 -49.80 -3.88 -37.09
CA SER A 92 -50.78 -2.99 -37.73
C SER A 92 -50.71 -3.05 -39.26
N LEU A 93 -49.50 -2.99 -39.83
CA LEU A 93 -49.27 -3.10 -41.28
C LEU A 93 -49.70 -4.47 -41.82
N ARG A 94 -49.44 -5.56 -41.10
CA ARG A 94 -49.95 -6.89 -41.46
C ARG A 94 -51.48 -6.94 -41.46
N GLY A 95 -52.12 -6.43 -40.40
CA GLY A 95 -53.57 -6.38 -40.32
C GLY A 95 -54.21 -5.51 -41.42
N ALA A 96 -53.56 -4.41 -41.81
CA ALA A 96 -53.99 -3.57 -42.93
C ALA A 96 -53.86 -4.30 -44.29
N ALA A 97 -52.74 -5.00 -44.51
CA ALA A 97 -52.52 -5.80 -45.71
C ALA A 97 -53.54 -6.95 -45.86
N GLU A 98 -53.89 -7.62 -44.76
CA GLU A 98 -54.93 -8.66 -44.76
C GLU A 98 -56.32 -8.10 -45.12
N ARG A 99 -56.65 -6.89 -44.66
CA ARG A 99 -57.92 -6.21 -44.96
C ARG A 99 -58.06 -5.77 -46.43
N GLN A 100 -56.96 -5.50 -47.13
CA GLN A 100 -56.97 -5.10 -48.54
C GLN A 100 -57.16 -6.27 -49.53
N GLY A 101 -57.09 -7.53 -49.07
CA GLY A 101 -57.30 -8.72 -49.90
C GLY A 101 -56.11 -9.11 -50.79
N SER A 102 -56.11 -10.35 -51.29
CA SER A 102 -54.94 -11.03 -51.88
C SER A 102 -54.50 -10.55 -53.29
N ARG A 103 -55.01 -9.44 -53.82
CA ARG A 103 -54.67 -8.94 -55.17
C ARG A 103 -54.27 -7.46 -55.15
N PRO A 104 -52.96 -7.14 -54.98
CA PRO A 104 -52.46 -5.80 -55.12
C PRO A 104 -52.46 -5.43 -56.62
N THR A 105 -53.56 -4.88 -57.11
CA THR A 105 -53.67 -4.37 -58.48
C THR A 105 -53.29 -2.90 -58.60
N SER A 106 -53.21 -2.17 -57.48
CA SER A 106 -52.76 -0.77 -57.42
C SER A 106 -51.31 -0.64 -56.95
N SER A 107 -50.65 0.46 -57.33
CA SER A 107 -49.32 0.87 -56.88
C SER A 107 -49.17 0.85 -55.36
N ASP A 108 -50.27 1.15 -54.64
CA ASP A 108 -50.28 1.31 -53.19
C ASP A 108 -50.02 -0.02 -52.46
N GLY A 109 -50.47 -1.15 -53.01
CA GLY A 109 -50.22 -2.47 -52.43
C GLY A 109 -48.75 -2.93 -52.48
N ARG A 110 -47.98 -2.45 -53.47
CA ARG A 110 -46.54 -2.72 -53.54
C ARG A 110 -45.74 -1.91 -52.52
N ASN A 111 -46.21 -0.70 -52.20
CA ASN A 111 -45.60 0.15 -51.17
C ASN A 111 -45.75 -0.48 -49.78
N TYR A 112 -46.93 -1.02 -49.43
CA TYR A 112 -47.14 -1.71 -48.14
C TYR A 112 -46.27 -2.96 -47.96
N ALA A 113 -46.07 -3.75 -49.01
CA ALA A 113 -45.19 -4.91 -48.96
C ALA A 113 -43.72 -4.51 -48.71
N GLY A 114 -43.28 -3.40 -49.33
CA GLY A 114 -41.96 -2.82 -49.10
C GLY A 114 -41.80 -2.28 -47.68
N GLU A 115 -42.77 -1.51 -47.19
CA GLU A 115 -42.77 -0.97 -45.81
C GLU A 115 -42.78 -2.08 -44.75
N LEU A 116 -43.57 -3.13 -44.96
CA LEU A 116 -43.60 -4.28 -44.06
C LEU A 116 -42.27 -5.03 -44.03
N GLN A 117 -41.61 -5.17 -45.19
CA GLN A 117 -40.31 -5.82 -45.27
C GLN A 117 -39.24 -4.97 -44.58
N ALA A 118 -39.20 -3.65 -44.85
CA ALA A 118 -38.30 -2.72 -44.19
C ALA A 118 -38.51 -2.70 -42.66
N ALA A 119 -39.77 -2.71 -42.19
CA ALA A 119 -40.08 -2.75 -40.77
C ALA A 119 -39.65 -4.07 -40.09
N LYS A 120 -39.75 -5.21 -40.80
CA LYS A 120 -39.24 -6.51 -40.31
C LYS A 120 -37.72 -6.52 -40.22
N GLU A 121 -37.03 -5.96 -41.20
CA GLU A 121 -35.56 -5.87 -41.22
C GLU A 121 -35.06 -4.98 -40.08
N ALA A 122 -35.66 -3.79 -39.89
CA ALA A 122 -35.34 -2.90 -38.78
C ALA A 122 -35.59 -3.55 -37.41
N LEU A 123 -36.68 -4.33 -37.27
CA LEU A 123 -36.97 -5.09 -36.06
C LEU A 123 -35.94 -6.18 -35.80
N ALA A 124 -35.50 -6.89 -36.85
CA ALA A 124 -34.46 -7.92 -36.72
C ALA A 124 -33.12 -7.30 -36.30
N GLU A 125 -32.74 -6.17 -36.89
CA GLU A 125 -31.55 -5.40 -36.52
C GLU A 125 -31.62 -4.92 -35.06
N ALA A 126 -32.74 -4.34 -34.64
CA ALA A 126 -32.92 -3.87 -33.27
C ALA A 126 -32.86 -5.02 -32.24
N LYS A 127 -33.43 -6.20 -32.56
CA LYS A 127 -33.32 -7.40 -31.71
C LYS A 127 -31.88 -7.90 -31.59
N LEU A 128 -31.13 -7.90 -32.70
CA LEU A 128 -29.72 -8.25 -32.69
C LEU A 128 -28.92 -7.27 -31.82
N LYS A 129 -29.21 -5.98 -31.91
CA LYS A 129 -28.55 -4.96 -31.08
C LYS A 129 -28.88 -5.13 -29.59
N ILE A 130 -30.12 -5.47 -29.22
CA ILE A 130 -30.47 -5.81 -27.83
C ILE A 130 -29.64 -7.00 -27.34
N GLN A 131 -29.54 -8.06 -28.13
CA GLN A 131 -28.75 -9.24 -27.76
C GLN A 131 -27.28 -8.88 -27.50
N MET A 132 -26.67 -8.09 -28.40
CA MET A 132 -25.29 -7.62 -28.21
C MET A 132 -25.13 -6.76 -26.95
N LEU A 133 -26.08 -5.86 -26.65
CA LEU A 133 -26.04 -5.05 -25.44
C LEU A 133 -26.27 -5.87 -24.16
N GLU A 134 -27.08 -6.92 -24.23
CA GLU A 134 -27.28 -7.87 -23.13
C GLU A 134 -25.98 -8.62 -22.80
N GLU A 135 -25.25 -9.09 -23.82
CA GLU A 135 -23.93 -9.71 -23.67
C GLU A 135 -22.91 -8.75 -23.06
N VAL A 136 -22.81 -7.52 -23.55
CA VAL A 136 -21.91 -6.48 -22.98
C VAL A 136 -22.29 -6.17 -21.52
N ARG A 137 -23.58 -6.11 -21.20
CA ARG A 137 -24.05 -5.89 -19.83
C ARG A 137 -23.63 -7.04 -18.91
N ASP A 138 -23.80 -8.29 -19.35
CA ASP A 138 -23.38 -9.46 -18.58
C ASP A 138 -21.86 -9.47 -18.34
N GLU A 139 -21.07 -9.15 -19.37
CA GLU A 139 -19.62 -9.03 -19.24
C GLU A 139 -19.21 -7.93 -18.24
N LEU A 140 -19.81 -6.74 -18.32
CA LEU A 140 -19.52 -5.65 -17.37
C LEU A 140 -19.89 -6.01 -15.93
N VAL A 141 -21.00 -6.74 -15.72
CA VAL A 141 -21.40 -7.21 -14.39
C VAL A 141 -20.40 -8.23 -13.84
N GLU A 142 -19.94 -9.16 -14.68
CA GLU A 142 -18.92 -10.13 -14.30
C GLU A 142 -17.59 -9.45 -13.94
N GLN A 143 -17.13 -8.49 -14.75
CA GLN A 143 -15.92 -7.72 -14.49
C GLN A 143 -15.99 -6.91 -13.18
N LEU A 144 -17.13 -6.25 -12.93
CA LEU A 144 -17.37 -5.52 -11.68
C LEU A 144 -17.34 -6.46 -10.47
N THR A 145 -17.99 -7.62 -10.57
CA THR A 145 -18.03 -8.62 -9.49
C THR A 145 -16.62 -9.14 -9.17
N ARG A 146 -15.86 -9.54 -10.19
CA ARG A 146 -14.45 -9.97 -10.02
C ARG A 146 -13.58 -8.88 -9.40
N THR A 147 -13.78 -7.63 -9.81
CA THR A 147 -13.02 -6.50 -9.26
C THR A 147 -13.35 -6.28 -7.78
N GLN A 148 -14.63 -6.39 -7.41
CA GLN A 148 -15.06 -6.30 -6.03
C GLN A 148 -14.49 -7.43 -5.15
N GLU A 149 -14.51 -8.67 -5.63
CA GLU A 149 -13.90 -9.82 -4.93
C GLU A 149 -12.39 -9.62 -4.73
N ARG A 150 -11.67 -9.15 -5.76
CA ARG A 150 -10.23 -8.86 -5.66
C ARG A 150 -9.93 -7.76 -4.65
N LEU A 151 -10.76 -6.70 -4.60
CA LEU A 151 -10.59 -5.64 -3.61
C LEU A 151 -10.79 -6.15 -2.18
N GLN A 152 -11.75 -7.05 -1.96
CA GLN A 152 -11.96 -7.66 -0.65
C GLN A 152 -10.76 -8.50 -0.20
N VAL A 153 -10.17 -9.30 -1.10
CA VAL A 153 -8.96 -10.08 -0.79
C VAL A 153 -7.78 -9.17 -0.45
N VAL A 154 -7.56 -8.10 -1.23
CA VAL A 154 -6.49 -7.15 -0.96
C VAL A 154 -6.70 -6.43 0.38
N GLU A 155 -7.95 -6.10 0.72
CA GLU A 155 -8.28 -5.51 2.02
C GLU A 155 -7.95 -6.46 3.19
N THR A 156 -8.30 -7.74 3.08
CA THR A 156 -7.97 -8.73 4.12
C THR A 156 -6.47 -8.93 4.25
N ASP A 157 -5.75 -9.04 3.13
CA ASP A 157 -4.29 -9.23 3.12
C ASP A 157 -3.58 -8.00 3.72
N LEU A 158 -4.06 -6.79 3.43
CA LEU A 158 -3.52 -5.56 3.99
C LEU A 158 -3.73 -5.48 5.51
N GLN A 159 -4.91 -5.88 6.00
CA GLN A 159 -5.18 -5.93 7.44
C GLN A 159 -4.26 -6.92 8.16
N GLU A 160 -4.03 -8.09 7.57
CA GLU A 160 -3.10 -9.09 8.10
C GLU A 160 -1.66 -8.55 8.14
N GLN A 161 -1.19 -7.93 7.05
CA GLN A 161 0.14 -7.32 7.01
C GLN A 161 0.32 -6.22 8.06
N VAL A 162 -0.69 -5.37 8.24
CA VAL A 162 -0.65 -4.32 9.28
C VAL A 162 -0.55 -4.96 10.67
N ALA A 163 -1.33 -6.01 10.96
CA ALA A 163 -1.27 -6.70 12.23
C ALA A 163 0.10 -7.33 12.49
N ILE A 164 0.67 -8.03 11.49
CA ILE A 164 2.01 -8.62 11.59
C ILE A 164 3.08 -7.55 11.81
N SER A 165 3.00 -6.43 11.07
CA SER A 165 3.96 -5.33 11.23
C SER A 165 3.90 -4.69 12.62
N GLY A 166 2.71 -4.62 13.22
CA GLY A 166 2.52 -4.17 14.60
C GLY A 166 3.22 -5.09 15.61
N ILE A 167 3.00 -6.40 15.49
CA ILE A 167 3.65 -7.41 16.35
C ILE A 167 5.18 -7.32 16.23
N LEU A 168 5.71 -7.26 15.01
CA LEU A 168 7.16 -7.17 14.79
C LEU A 168 7.75 -5.87 15.36
N ARG A 169 7.01 -4.76 15.27
CA ARG A 169 7.44 -3.49 15.86
C ARG A 169 7.51 -3.58 17.39
N ASP A 170 6.52 -4.20 18.01
CA ASP A 170 6.46 -4.40 19.45
C ASP A 170 7.56 -5.35 19.93
N GLU A 171 7.78 -6.47 19.24
CA GLU A 171 8.86 -7.42 19.54
C GLU A 171 10.23 -6.77 19.38
N ASN A 172 10.44 -5.99 18.31
CA ASN A 172 11.70 -5.28 18.11
C ASN A 172 11.92 -4.22 19.20
N GLY A 173 10.87 -3.50 19.61
CA GLY A 173 10.93 -2.59 20.76
C GLY A 173 11.37 -3.29 22.04
N ARG A 174 10.81 -4.47 22.33
CA ARG A 174 11.21 -5.28 23.49
C ARG A 174 12.66 -5.75 23.42
N LEU A 175 13.11 -6.22 22.25
CA LEU A 175 14.49 -6.66 22.05
C LEU A 175 15.48 -5.49 22.22
N HIS A 176 15.13 -4.30 21.73
CA HIS A 176 15.91 -3.10 21.96
C HIS A 176 15.99 -2.76 23.45
N ASP A 177 14.89 -2.80 24.19
CA ASP A 177 14.88 -2.54 25.63
C ASP A 177 15.75 -3.56 26.41
N GLU A 178 15.65 -4.85 26.06
CA GLU A 178 16.49 -5.91 26.65
C GLU A 178 17.97 -5.71 26.34
N LEU A 179 18.31 -5.31 25.11
CA LEU A 179 19.68 -4.99 24.71
C LEU A 179 20.22 -3.79 25.49
N VAL A 180 19.43 -2.74 25.66
CA VAL A 180 19.81 -1.54 26.46
C VAL A 180 20.10 -1.94 27.91
N VAL A 181 19.29 -2.82 28.49
CA VAL A 181 19.53 -3.35 29.84
C VAL A 181 20.85 -4.15 29.90
N GLN A 182 21.13 -4.99 28.91
CA GLN A 182 22.40 -5.73 28.83
C GLN A 182 23.60 -4.78 28.70
N MET A 183 23.51 -3.77 27.83
CA MET A 183 24.54 -2.74 27.65
C MET A 183 24.77 -1.95 28.94
N TRP A 184 23.72 -1.65 29.69
CA TRP A 184 23.83 -1.00 31.00
C TRP A 184 24.65 -1.84 31.99
N TYR A 185 24.35 -3.13 32.12
CA TYR A 185 25.12 -4.01 33.00
C TYR A 185 26.58 -4.15 32.55
N GLY A 186 26.83 -4.20 31.24
CA GLY A 186 28.17 -4.18 30.66
C GLY A 186 28.95 -2.90 31.01
N PHE A 187 28.30 -1.74 30.87
CA PHE A 187 28.86 -0.44 31.25
C PHE A 187 29.20 -0.37 32.74
N VAL A 188 28.28 -0.77 33.62
CA VAL A 188 28.53 -0.79 35.08
C VAL A 188 29.70 -1.71 35.42
N THR A 189 29.74 -2.91 34.84
CA THR A 189 30.81 -3.89 35.12
C THR A 189 32.16 -3.40 34.64
N THR A 190 32.22 -2.84 33.43
CA THR A 190 33.46 -2.30 32.84
C THR A 190 33.96 -1.12 33.67
N THR A 191 33.08 -0.20 34.02
CA THR A 191 33.42 0.97 34.86
C THR A 191 33.91 0.54 36.25
N GLN A 192 33.30 -0.48 36.87
CA GLN A 192 33.80 -1.03 38.13
C GLN A 192 35.21 -1.63 38.01
N LEU A 193 35.52 -2.27 36.88
CA LEU A 193 36.84 -2.87 36.65
C LEU A 193 37.90 -1.81 36.38
N ASP A 194 37.55 -0.73 35.68
CA ASP A 194 38.46 0.37 35.35
C ASP A 194 38.79 1.23 36.57
N ILE A 195 37.78 1.55 37.38
CA ILE A 195 37.94 2.42 38.57
C ILE A 195 38.48 1.65 39.77
N CYS A 196 37.91 0.49 40.08
CA CYS A 196 38.26 -0.23 41.29
C CYS A 196 39.46 -1.15 41.04
N GLU A 197 40.66 -0.58 41.22
CA GLU A 197 41.92 -1.32 41.14
C GLU A 197 42.00 -2.50 42.14
N ARG A 198 42.92 -3.43 41.87
CA ARG A 198 43.16 -4.60 42.73
C ARG A 198 43.61 -4.15 44.12
N GLY A 199 42.79 -4.43 45.13
CA GLY A 199 43.07 -4.18 46.54
C GLY A 199 42.62 -5.33 47.44
N GLY A 200 42.61 -5.10 48.75
CA GLY A 200 41.99 -6.05 49.69
C GLY A 200 40.48 -6.15 49.43
N ARG A 201 39.90 -7.35 49.56
CA ARG A 201 38.49 -7.68 49.23
C ARG A 201 37.50 -6.61 49.72
N LYS A 202 37.64 -6.16 50.97
CA LYS A 202 36.75 -5.14 51.57
C LYS A 202 36.82 -3.80 50.85
N LYS A 203 38.03 -3.31 50.52
CA LYS A 203 38.21 -2.03 49.81
C LYS A 203 37.62 -2.07 48.40
N THR A 204 37.79 -3.19 47.70
CA THR A 204 37.24 -3.37 46.35
C THR A 204 35.70 -3.43 46.39
N GLU A 205 35.13 -4.07 47.42
CA GLU A 205 33.68 -4.11 47.62
C GLU A 205 33.11 -2.71 47.92
N ASP A 206 33.73 -1.97 48.84
CA ASP A 206 33.33 -0.59 49.17
C ASP A 206 33.40 0.32 47.93
N CYS A 207 34.50 0.23 47.14
CA CYS A 207 34.64 0.97 45.88
C CYS A 207 33.54 0.63 44.87
N ARG A 208 33.25 -0.66 44.68
CA ARG A 208 32.21 -1.12 43.73
C ARG A 208 30.82 -0.60 44.10
N MET A 209 30.54 -0.50 45.40
CA MET A 209 29.28 0.06 45.91
C MET A 209 29.19 1.57 45.67
N SER A 210 30.28 2.32 45.91
CA SER A 210 30.35 3.75 45.57
C SER A 210 30.15 4.00 44.07
N VAL A 211 30.84 3.22 43.22
CA VAL A 211 30.72 3.30 41.75
C VAL A 211 29.28 3.04 41.31
N VAL A 212 28.64 1.98 41.82
CA VAL A 212 27.24 1.65 41.48
C VAL A 212 26.28 2.73 41.96
N GLY A 213 26.52 3.30 43.15
CA GLY A 213 25.72 4.39 43.69
C GLY A 213 25.73 5.62 42.77
N GLU A 214 26.92 6.05 42.33
CA GLU A 214 27.05 7.21 41.45
C GLU A 214 26.49 6.91 40.04
N ILE A 215 26.86 5.77 39.45
CA ILE A 215 26.40 5.39 38.11
C ILE A 215 24.88 5.25 38.07
N SER A 216 24.24 4.69 39.11
CA SER A 216 22.79 4.53 39.12
C SER A 216 22.03 5.85 38.94
N SER A 217 22.64 6.99 39.31
CA SER A 217 22.05 8.32 39.12
C SER A 217 21.99 8.78 37.66
N ILE A 218 22.82 8.20 36.77
CA ILE A 218 22.89 8.55 35.34
C ILE A 218 22.21 7.52 34.41
N LYS A 219 21.46 6.57 34.99
CA LYS A 219 20.85 5.47 34.21
C LYS A 219 19.90 5.99 33.12
N ARG A 220 19.18 7.08 33.40
CA ARG A 220 18.22 7.66 32.45
C ARG A 220 18.93 8.26 31.24
N GLU A 221 20.01 9.00 31.49
CA GLU A 221 20.86 9.62 30.48
C GLU A 221 21.57 8.55 29.64
N PHE A 222 22.06 7.47 30.28
CA PHE A 222 22.61 6.33 29.57
C PHE A 222 21.61 5.71 28.59
N VAL A 223 20.40 5.43 29.07
CA VAL A 223 19.33 4.85 28.25
C VAL A 223 19.01 5.77 27.07
N HIS A 224 18.93 7.08 27.29
CA HIS A 224 18.73 8.05 26.21
C HIS A 224 19.87 8.05 25.18
N CYS A 225 21.12 7.99 25.63
CA CYS A 225 22.28 7.94 24.73
C CYS A 225 22.35 6.68 23.87
N VAL A 226 21.95 5.53 24.43
CA VAL A 226 21.90 4.27 23.68
C VAL A 226 20.71 4.27 22.71
N HIS A 227 19.52 4.73 23.12
CA HIS A 227 18.36 4.81 22.22
C HIS A 227 18.56 5.77 21.06
N SER A 228 19.23 6.90 21.27
CA SER A 228 19.50 7.88 20.22
C SER A 228 20.58 7.44 19.23
N GLY A 229 21.28 6.32 19.50
CA GLY A 229 22.32 5.76 18.64
C GLY A 229 23.57 6.65 18.47
N GLN A 230 23.72 7.68 19.30
CA GLN A 230 24.80 8.67 19.15
C GLN A 230 26.14 8.14 19.66
N ALA A 231 26.19 7.77 20.94
CA ALA A 231 27.38 7.27 21.60
C ALA A 231 27.01 6.48 22.86
N THR A 232 27.68 5.36 23.11
CA THR A 232 27.56 4.64 24.39
C THR A 232 28.41 5.35 25.43
N PRO A 233 27.85 5.76 26.59
CA PRO A 233 28.63 6.39 27.64
C PRO A 233 29.80 5.53 28.12
N SER A 234 30.89 6.20 28.47
CA SER A 234 32.13 5.57 28.95
C SER A 234 32.72 6.36 30.11
N ALA A 235 33.37 5.65 31.04
CA ALA A 235 34.08 6.25 32.15
C ALA A 235 35.54 6.49 31.77
N HIS A 236 36.07 7.65 32.13
CA HIS A 236 37.44 8.07 31.83
C HIS A 236 38.08 8.74 33.03
N GLU A 237 39.38 8.55 33.17
CA GLU A 237 40.19 9.28 34.13
C GLU A 237 40.63 10.62 33.54
N LEU A 238 40.41 11.70 34.29
CA LEU A 238 40.80 13.06 33.94
C LEU A 238 42.29 13.26 34.25
N GLN A 239 43.08 13.54 33.22
CA GLN A 239 44.51 13.78 33.42
C GLN A 239 44.76 15.15 34.06
N LYS A 240 45.89 15.28 34.76
CA LYS A 240 46.26 16.53 35.43
C LYS A 240 46.45 17.66 34.42
N GLY A 241 45.59 18.67 34.50
CA GLY A 241 45.60 19.84 33.61
C GLY A 241 44.68 19.72 32.38
N GLU A 242 44.00 18.59 32.23
CA GLU A 242 42.96 18.41 31.22
C GLU A 242 41.66 19.12 31.64
N LYS A 243 40.94 19.67 30.66
CA LYS A 243 39.61 20.25 30.90
C LYS A 243 38.56 19.17 30.72
N LEU A 244 37.55 19.16 31.58
CA LEU A 244 36.42 18.25 31.48
C LEU A 244 35.74 18.40 30.09
N PRO A 245 35.55 17.30 29.33
CA PRO A 245 34.87 17.35 28.03
C PRO A 245 33.44 17.89 28.13
N LEU A 246 32.91 18.35 27.00
CA LEU A 246 31.50 18.73 26.90
C LEU A 246 30.63 17.50 27.16
N TYR A 247 29.56 17.67 27.95
CA TYR A 247 28.64 16.61 28.38
C TYR A 247 29.28 15.48 29.21
N ALA A 248 30.46 15.74 29.79
CA ALA A 248 31.00 14.89 30.83
C ALA A 248 30.49 15.32 32.21
N ARG A 249 30.24 14.32 33.08
CA ARG A 249 29.88 14.52 34.49
C ARG A 249 30.97 13.93 35.37
N MET A 250 31.53 14.76 36.26
CA MET A 250 32.46 14.28 37.29
C MET A 250 31.73 13.32 38.23
N MET A 251 32.43 12.24 38.61
CA MET A 251 31.95 11.35 39.67
C MET A 251 32.13 12.00 41.05
N ASN A 252 31.55 11.39 42.09
CA ASN A 252 31.55 11.93 43.44
C ASN A 252 32.96 12.28 43.94
N GLN A 253 33.21 13.56 44.18
CA GLN A 253 34.53 14.07 44.60
C GLN A 253 34.84 13.81 46.07
N ASP A 254 33.84 13.42 46.87
CA ASP A 254 34.07 13.09 48.29
C ASP A 254 34.72 11.70 48.43
N ASP A 255 34.54 10.82 47.44
CA ASP A 255 35.18 9.50 47.41
C ASP A 255 36.56 9.60 46.73
N LYS A 256 37.62 9.28 47.49
CA LYS A 256 39.01 9.29 47.02
C LYS A 256 39.24 8.41 45.79
N HIS A 257 38.44 7.36 45.60
CA HIS A 257 38.56 6.47 44.45
C HIS A 257 37.97 7.08 43.17
N LEU A 258 37.07 8.06 43.29
CA LEU A 258 36.31 8.63 42.16
C LEU A 258 36.74 10.05 41.77
N GLN A 259 37.61 10.69 42.56
CA GLN A 259 38.01 12.09 42.39
C GLN A 259 38.59 12.44 41.01
N SER A 260 39.30 11.51 40.37
CA SER A 260 39.86 11.70 39.02
C SER A 260 38.96 11.18 37.91
N TRP A 261 37.80 10.61 38.20
CA TRP A 261 36.95 9.96 37.20
C TRP A 261 35.77 10.82 36.77
N TYR A 262 35.45 10.76 35.48
CA TYR A 262 34.24 11.33 34.91
C TYR A 262 33.57 10.34 33.97
N ILE A 263 32.27 10.53 33.75
CA ILE A 263 31.49 9.78 32.78
C ILE A 263 31.17 10.70 31.62
N GLN A 264 31.59 10.32 30.42
CA GLN A 264 31.25 11.03 29.19
C GLN A 264 29.88 10.55 28.70
N LEU A 265 28.93 11.47 28.57
CA LEU A 265 27.60 11.21 28.02
C LEU A 265 27.53 11.66 26.55
N CYS A 266 26.47 11.27 25.86
CA CYS A 266 26.13 11.76 24.54
C CYS A 266 25.67 13.23 24.57
N ASP A 267 25.67 13.88 23.40
CA ASP A 267 25.21 15.25 23.24
C ASP A 267 23.70 15.28 22.97
N PRO A 268 22.88 15.78 23.93
CA PRO A 268 21.42 15.79 23.77
C PRO A 268 20.93 16.72 22.66
N THR A 269 21.79 17.56 22.08
CA THR A 269 21.44 18.51 21.03
C THR A 269 21.64 17.97 19.62
N LEU A 270 22.39 16.87 19.47
CA LEU A 270 22.53 16.20 18.19
C LEU A 270 21.24 15.46 17.84
N PRO A 271 20.83 15.43 16.56
CA PRO A 271 19.69 14.64 16.14
C PRO A 271 19.94 13.16 16.45
N GLU A 272 18.86 12.42 16.74
CA GLU A 272 18.93 10.96 16.77
C GLU A 272 19.51 10.49 15.44
N ARG A 273 20.49 9.60 15.52
CA ARG A 273 21.12 9.09 14.30
C ARG A 273 20.03 8.32 13.58
N GLU A 274 19.58 8.83 12.43
CA GLU A 274 18.60 8.12 11.61
C GLU A 274 19.18 6.73 11.36
N ASP A 275 18.51 5.72 11.92
CA ASP A 275 18.83 4.33 11.68
C ASP A 275 18.89 4.16 10.15
N GLU A 276 20.09 3.96 9.60
CA GLU A 276 20.26 3.43 8.24
C GLU A 276 19.71 1.98 8.26
N ARG A 277 18.39 1.85 8.32
CA ARG A 277 17.62 0.60 8.20
C ARG A 277 17.31 0.33 6.75
#